data_AF-A0A1Q7H0H3-F1
#
_entry.id   AF-A0A1Q7H0H3-F1
#
_cell.length_a   1.000
_cell.length_b   1.000
_cell.length_c   1.000
_cell.angle_alpha   90.00
_cell.angle_beta   90.00
_cell.angle_gamma   90.00
#
_symmetry.space_group_name_H-M   'P 1'
#
loop_
_entity.id
_entity.type
_entity.pdbx_description
1 polymer ?
#
loop_
_entity_poly.entity_id
_entity_poly.type
_entity_poly.pdbx_seq_one_letter_code
_entity_poly.pdbx_strand_id
1 'polypeptide(L)'
;MVLALILWLLQNPAATPVWWGWPTVAEAWTAANERTTIDAAYRMFSVPAMADICARAPSPARLVEKDRVTLYVGEWFEFSSLRIVAVDAAGRPLPPVPVMLEVEEVDPPLFRLSNDMIGYGGVTPARTGRFRFHARTICPETSADVVFPAVVRKR
;
A
#
# COMPACT_ATOMS: atom_id res chain seq x y z
N MET A 1 4.61 47.98 9.99
CA MET A 1 4.27 46.64 10.51
C MET A 1 3.61 45.71 9.47
N VAL A 2 3.85 45.89 8.16
CA VAL A 2 3.28 45.00 7.11
C VAL A 2 4.37 44.24 6.35
N LEU A 3 5.61 44.76 6.30
CA LEU A 3 6.72 44.10 5.59
C LEU A 3 7.27 42.84 6.28
N ALA A 4 7.12 42.70 7.59
CA ALA A 4 7.67 41.54 8.32
C ALA A 4 6.88 40.24 8.11
N LEU A 5 5.61 40.32 7.71
CA LEU A 5 4.76 39.15 7.48
C LEU A 5 4.99 38.52 6.09
N ILE A 6 5.39 39.33 5.11
CA ILE A 6 5.66 38.87 3.73
C ILE A 6 6.99 38.11 3.64
N LEU A 7 8.00 38.48 4.45
CA LEU A 7 9.28 37.77 4.46
C LEU A 7 9.24 36.40 5.14
N TRP A 8 8.26 36.12 6.01
CA TRP A 8 8.14 34.81 6.67
C TRP A 8 7.54 33.73 5.76
N LEU A 9 6.67 34.12 4.82
CA LEU A 9 6.05 33.23 3.84
C LEU A 9 7.02 32.75 2.74
N LEU A 10 8.17 33.41 2.56
CA LEU A 10 9.17 33.06 1.55
C LEU A 10 10.24 32.08 2.03
N GLN A 11 10.22 31.66 3.30
CA GLN A 11 11.28 30.83 3.91
C GLN A 11 10.90 29.36 4.13
N ASN A 12 9.67 28.94 3.85
CA ASN A 12 9.23 27.56 3.99
C ASN A 12 8.62 27.02 2.68
N PRO A 13 9.43 26.51 1.73
CA PRO A 13 8.91 25.67 0.66
C PRO A 13 8.66 24.26 1.21
N ALA A 14 7.93 24.13 2.32
CA ALA A 14 7.23 22.90 2.61
C ALA A 14 5.96 22.96 1.75
N ALA A 15 6.13 22.65 0.46
CA ALA A 15 5.01 22.30 -0.39
C ALA A 15 4.26 21.18 0.34
N THR A 16 3.12 21.51 0.94
CA THR A 16 2.14 20.52 1.36
C THR A 16 1.11 20.46 0.26
N PRO A 17 1.29 19.64 -0.78
CA PRO A 17 0.15 19.37 -1.60
C PRO A 17 -0.79 18.46 -0.80
N VAL A 18 -1.97 18.98 -0.55
CA VAL A 18 -3.09 18.27 0.09
C VAL A 18 -3.92 17.66 -1.03
N TRP A 19 -3.79 16.35 -1.25
CA TRP A 19 -4.80 15.48 -1.87
C TRP A 19 -4.62 14.05 -1.32
N TRP A 20 -5.39 13.67 -0.29
CA TRP A 20 -5.26 12.39 0.42
C TRP A 20 -6.07 11.28 -0.27
N GLY A 21 -5.67 10.88 -1.48
CA GLY A 21 -6.23 9.69 -2.15
C GLY A 21 -5.53 8.41 -1.69
N TRP A 22 -6.30 7.32 -1.55
CA TRP A 22 -5.79 5.96 -1.37
C TRP A 22 -6.27 5.06 -2.53
N PRO A 23 -5.83 5.32 -3.78
CA PRO A 23 -6.18 4.47 -4.91
C PRO A 23 -5.74 3.03 -4.65
N THR A 24 -6.66 2.10 -4.88
CA THR A 24 -6.36 0.67 -4.88
C THR A 24 -5.49 0.33 -6.07
N VAL A 25 -4.35 -0.30 -5.80
CA VAL A 25 -3.37 -0.74 -6.82
C VAL A 25 -3.33 -2.26 -6.96
N ALA A 26 -3.75 -3.01 -5.95
CA ALA A 26 -3.81 -4.46 -6.04
C ALA A 26 -4.80 -5.03 -5.06
N GLU A 27 -5.15 -6.28 -5.30
CA GLU A 27 -5.74 -7.18 -4.33
C GLU A 27 -4.74 -8.31 -4.09
N ALA A 28 -4.74 -8.86 -2.89
CA ALA A 28 -3.75 -9.87 -2.53
C ALA A 28 -4.24 -10.86 -1.49
N TRP A 29 -3.64 -12.03 -1.47
CA TRP A 29 -3.56 -12.87 -0.28
C TRP A 29 -2.36 -12.46 0.57
N THR A 30 -2.59 -12.27 1.87
CA THR A 30 -1.49 -12.05 2.82
C THR A 30 -0.51 -13.22 2.87
N ALA A 31 0.72 -12.95 3.29
CA ALA A 31 1.76 -13.95 3.43
C ALA A 31 1.38 -14.98 4.51
N ALA A 32 1.65 -16.26 4.24
CA ALA A 32 1.37 -17.36 5.18
C ALA A 32 2.20 -17.28 6.48
N ASN A 33 3.36 -16.62 6.44
CA ASN A 33 4.21 -16.38 7.61
C ASN A 33 5.22 -15.25 7.33
N GLU A 34 6.07 -14.96 8.32
CA GLU A 34 7.07 -13.88 8.27
C GLU A 34 8.26 -14.13 7.32
N ARG A 35 8.31 -15.28 6.63
CA ARG A 35 9.38 -15.61 5.68
C ARG A 35 8.91 -15.62 4.23
N THR A 36 7.61 -15.58 3.99
CA THR A 36 7.01 -15.56 2.65
C THR A 36 6.53 -14.16 2.29
N THR A 37 6.22 -13.92 1.03
CA THR A 37 5.61 -12.67 0.57
C THR A 37 4.11 -12.85 0.31
N ILE A 38 3.43 -11.76 -0.01
CA ILE A 38 2.03 -11.80 -0.44
C ILE A 38 1.90 -12.35 -1.87
N ASP A 39 0.72 -12.84 -2.21
CA ASP A 39 0.33 -13.12 -3.61
C ASP A 39 -0.59 -11.99 -4.06
N ALA A 40 -0.11 -11.09 -4.91
CA ALA A 40 -0.81 -9.87 -5.31
C ALA A 40 -1.05 -9.81 -6.83
N ALA A 41 -2.24 -9.35 -7.20
CA ALA A 41 -2.60 -9.09 -8.59
C ALA A 41 -3.62 -7.96 -8.70
N TYR A 42 -3.71 -7.36 -9.87
CA TYR A 42 -4.77 -6.39 -10.14
C TYR A 42 -6.12 -7.12 -10.25
N ARG A 43 -7.08 -6.75 -9.40
CA ARG A 43 -8.44 -7.35 -9.37
C ARG A 43 -8.40 -8.88 -9.26
N MET A 44 -7.60 -9.39 -8.33
CA MET A 44 -7.45 -10.82 -8.05
C MET A 44 -8.78 -11.50 -7.72
N PHE A 45 -9.65 -10.80 -7.01
CA PHE A 45 -10.91 -11.31 -6.52
C PHE A 45 -12.07 -10.77 -7.34
N SER A 46 -12.97 -11.67 -7.73
CA SER A 46 -14.15 -11.35 -8.52
C SER A 46 -15.42 -11.82 -7.83
N VAL A 47 -16.50 -11.10 -8.08
CA VAL A 47 -17.85 -11.55 -7.75
C VAL A 47 -18.25 -12.62 -8.79
N PRO A 48 -18.85 -13.76 -8.39
CA PRO A 48 -19.40 -14.05 -7.07
C PRO A 48 -18.46 -14.77 -6.09
N ALA A 49 -17.25 -15.18 -6.52
CA ALA A 49 -16.33 -15.98 -5.72
C ALA A 49 -15.93 -15.32 -4.38
N MET A 50 -16.01 -14.00 -4.30
CA MET A 50 -15.76 -13.23 -3.07
C MET A 50 -16.59 -13.68 -1.85
N ALA A 51 -17.85 -14.09 -2.03
CA ALA A 51 -18.67 -14.54 -0.91
C ALA A 51 -18.09 -15.80 -0.25
N ASP A 52 -17.73 -16.78 -1.06
CA ASP A 52 -17.14 -18.04 -0.58
C ASP A 52 -15.72 -17.84 -0.04
N ILE A 53 -14.95 -16.92 -0.62
CA ILE A 53 -13.63 -16.52 -0.12
C ILE A 53 -13.78 -15.95 1.29
N CYS A 54 -14.68 -14.99 1.48
CA CYS A 54 -14.86 -14.34 2.77
C CYS A 54 -15.47 -15.24 3.83
N ALA A 55 -16.34 -16.18 3.45
CA ALA A 55 -16.89 -17.16 4.39
C ALA A 55 -15.83 -18.11 4.97
N ARG A 56 -14.70 -18.32 4.26
CA ARG A 56 -13.61 -19.22 4.69
C ARG A 56 -12.40 -18.50 5.24
N ALA A 57 -12.26 -17.19 4.97
CA ALA A 57 -11.12 -16.42 5.41
C ALA A 57 -11.15 -16.25 6.94
N PRO A 58 -10.04 -16.49 7.66
CA PRO A 58 -9.97 -16.18 9.07
C PRO A 58 -10.09 -14.65 9.29
N SER A 59 -10.59 -14.26 10.46
CA SER A 59 -10.68 -12.85 10.85
C SER A 59 -9.42 -12.42 11.61
N PRO A 60 -8.52 -11.62 11.01
CA PRO A 60 -7.33 -11.16 11.69
C PRO A 60 -7.64 -10.10 12.74
N ALA A 61 -6.89 -10.11 13.83
CA ALA A 61 -6.93 -9.01 14.81
C ALA A 61 -6.14 -7.79 14.30
N ARG A 62 -5.08 -8.02 13.51
CA ARG A 62 -4.25 -6.97 12.89
C ARG A 62 -3.51 -7.50 11.67
N LEU A 63 -3.12 -6.58 10.79
CA LEU A 63 -2.13 -6.83 9.73
C LEU A 63 -0.77 -6.32 10.18
N VAL A 64 0.31 -7.00 9.78
CA VAL A 64 1.68 -6.63 10.14
C VAL A 64 2.56 -6.65 8.91
N GLU A 65 3.16 -5.51 8.62
CA GLU A 65 4.21 -5.37 7.63
C GLU A 65 5.58 -5.68 8.25
N LYS A 66 6.51 -6.29 7.50
CA LYS A 66 7.76 -6.86 8.05
C LYS A 66 9.06 -6.29 7.47
N ASP A 67 9.03 -5.58 6.35
CA ASP A 67 10.19 -5.16 5.60
C ASP A 67 10.24 -3.63 5.38
N ARG A 68 11.45 -3.09 5.19
CA ARG A 68 11.56 -1.71 4.72
C ARG A 68 11.38 -1.67 3.22
N VAL A 69 10.30 -1.04 2.77
CA VAL A 69 9.98 -0.99 1.35
C VAL A 69 10.77 0.12 0.65
N THR A 70 11.68 -0.27 -0.24
CA THR A 70 12.47 0.63 -1.08
C THR A 70 12.24 0.30 -2.54
N LEU A 71 11.86 1.30 -3.32
CA LEU A 71 11.69 1.24 -4.76
C LEU A 71 12.77 2.08 -5.43
N TYR A 72 13.04 1.82 -6.71
CA TYR A 72 14.01 2.55 -7.49
C TYR A 72 13.37 3.19 -8.72
N VAL A 73 13.76 4.43 -9.03
CA VAL A 73 13.27 5.15 -10.21
C VAL A 73 13.63 4.36 -11.48
N GLY A 74 12.63 4.12 -12.33
CA GLY A 74 12.79 3.40 -13.59
C GLY A 74 12.84 1.87 -13.47
N GLU A 75 12.84 1.32 -12.26
CA GLU A 75 12.80 -0.13 -12.03
C GLU A 75 11.39 -0.61 -11.73
N TRP A 76 11.05 -1.80 -12.23
CA TRP A 76 9.78 -2.46 -11.92
C TRP A 76 9.78 -2.92 -10.45
N PHE A 77 8.76 -2.52 -9.70
CA PHE A 77 8.49 -3.00 -8.37
C PHE A 77 7.23 -3.87 -8.38
N GLU A 78 7.41 -5.15 -8.08
CA GLU A 78 6.32 -6.13 -7.98
C GLU A 78 5.65 -6.04 -6.61
N PHE A 79 4.32 -5.87 -6.56
CA PHE A 79 3.60 -5.80 -5.28
C PHE A 79 3.70 -7.11 -4.49
N SER A 80 3.80 -8.25 -5.17
CA SER A 80 4.05 -9.57 -4.57
C SER A 80 5.40 -9.70 -3.86
N SER A 81 6.29 -8.70 -3.95
CA SER A 81 7.51 -8.64 -3.14
C SER A 81 7.27 -8.18 -1.71
N LEU A 82 6.10 -7.58 -1.42
CA LEU A 82 5.74 -7.10 -0.09
C LEU A 82 5.51 -8.25 0.89
N ARG A 83 5.79 -8.01 2.18
CA ARG A 83 5.55 -8.96 3.26
C ARG A 83 4.55 -8.41 4.27
N ILE A 84 3.29 -8.79 4.10
CA ILE A 84 2.18 -8.43 4.97
C ILE A 84 1.58 -9.73 5.53
N VAL A 85 1.58 -9.87 6.85
CA VAL A 85 1.09 -11.07 7.55
C VAL A 85 -0.16 -10.72 8.35
N ALA A 86 -1.19 -11.53 8.24
CA ALA A 86 -2.36 -11.49 9.12
C ALA A 86 -2.07 -12.25 10.41
N VAL A 87 -2.40 -11.65 11.56
CA VAL A 87 -2.16 -12.29 12.87
C VAL A 87 -3.38 -12.21 13.79
N ASP A 88 -3.45 -13.16 14.72
CA ASP A 88 -4.45 -13.18 15.79
C ASP A 88 -4.11 -12.20 16.93
N ALA A 89 -4.96 -12.16 17.96
CA ALA A 89 -4.77 -11.30 19.13
C ALA A 89 -3.49 -11.62 19.94
N ALA A 90 -2.98 -12.86 19.85
CA ALA A 90 -1.72 -13.28 20.46
C ALA A 90 -0.51 -12.98 19.54
N GLY A 91 -0.72 -12.43 18.35
CA GLY A 91 0.32 -12.15 17.37
C GLY A 91 0.79 -13.37 16.59
N ARG A 92 0.06 -14.48 16.62
CA ARG A 92 0.38 -15.68 15.84
C ARG A 92 -0.10 -15.50 14.40
N PRO A 93 0.70 -15.89 13.38
CA PRO A 93 0.26 -15.87 11.99
C PRO A 93 -1.01 -16.69 11.77
N LEU A 94 -1.92 -16.14 10.98
CA LEU A 94 -3.12 -16.81 10.49
C LEU A 94 -2.89 -17.35 9.07
N PRO A 95 -3.72 -18.30 8.60
CA PRO A 95 -3.81 -18.60 7.17
C PRO A 95 -4.02 -17.32 6.33
N PRO A 96 -3.57 -17.30 5.06
CA PRO A 96 -3.74 -16.16 4.18
C PRO A 96 -5.18 -15.63 4.13
N VAL A 97 -5.32 -14.32 4.34
CA VAL A 97 -6.57 -13.55 4.20
C VAL A 97 -6.52 -12.61 3.01
N PRO A 98 -7.68 -12.30 2.38
CA PRO A 98 -7.75 -11.38 1.25
C PRO A 98 -7.67 -9.92 1.73
N VAL A 99 -6.80 -9.14 1.08
CA VAL A 99 -6.56 -7.72 1.39
C VAL A 99 -6.55 -6.87 0.10
N MET A 100 -6.98 -5.62 0.23
CA MET A 100 -6.76 -4.57 -0.76
C MET A 100 -5.46 -3.85 -0.42
N LEU A 101 -4.67 -3.58 -1.45
CA LEU A 101 -3.46 -2.77 -1.41
C LEU A 101 -3.73 -1.43 -2.07
N GLU A 102 -3.45 -0.38 -1.32
CA GLU A 102 -3.62 1.01 -1.68
C GLU A 102 -2.29 1.75 -1.54
N VAL A 103 -2.10 2.81 -2.33
CA VAL A 103 -0.94 3.70 -2.23
C VAL A 103 -1.40 5.10 -1.92
N GLU A 104 -0.62 5.80 -1.11
CA GLU A 104 -0.83 7.22 -0.85
C GLU A 104 -0.61 8.02 -2.14
N GLU A 105 -1.61 8.80 -2.54
CA GLU A 105 -1.41 9.84 -3.55
C GLU A 105 -0.54 10.96 -2.98
N VAL A 106 0.51 11.30 -3.73
CA VAL A 106 1.45 12.37 -3.40
C VAL A 106 1.62 13.26 -4.62
N ASP A 107 1.90 14.54 -4.40
CA ASP A 107 2.16 15.50 -5.48
C ASP A 107 3.58 16.10 -5.30
N PRO A 108 4.41 16.13 -6.35
CA PRO A 108 4.17 15.54 -7.66
C PRO A 108 4.05 14.00 -7.60
N PRO A 109 3.23 13.39 -8.47
CA PRO A 109 3.00 11.95 -8.46
C PRO A 109 4.31 11.18 -8.68
N LEU A 110 4.57 10.21 -7.79
CA LEU A 110 5.72 9.30 -7.90
C LEU A 110 5.49 8.22 -8.96
N PHE A 111 4.23 7.88 -9.20
CA PHE A 111 3.81 6.82 -10.10
C PHE A 111 2.91 7.39 -11.20
N ARG A 112 2.93 6.77 -12.37
CA ARG A 112 1.85 6.93 -13.35
C ARG A 112 0.86 5.79 -13.11
N LEU A 113 -0.10 6.04 -12.22
CA LEU A 113 -1.19 5.10 -11.91
C LEU A 113 -2.25 5.15 -13.03
N SER A 114 -1.89 4.73 -14.24
CA SER A 114 -2.90 4.38 -15.25
C SER A 114 -3.28 2.91 -15.08
N ASN A 115 -4.56 2.57 -15.29
CA ASN A 115 -5.09 1.22 -15.12
C ASN A 115 -4.24 0.16 -15.84
N ASP A 116 -3.72 0.50 -17.02
CA ASP A 116 -2.92 -0.38 -17.88
C ASP A 116 -1.58 -0.78 -17.23
N MET A 117 -0.99 0.09 -16.41
CA MET A 117 0.30 -0.17 -15.75
C MET A 117 0.12 -1.00 -14.48
N ILE A 118 -0.96 -0.76 -13.73
CA ILE A 118 -1.28 -1.47 -12.50
C ILE A 118 -1.72 -2.92 -12.80
N GLY A 119 -2.33 -3.16 -13.97
CA GLY A 119 -2.81 -4.46 -14.43
C GLY A 119 -1.79 -5.61 -14.36
N TYR A 120 -0.49 -5.30 -14.29
CA TYR A 120 0.59 -6.29 -14.22
C TYR A 120 1.06 -6.61 -12.79
N GLY A 121 0.38 -6.13 -11.75
CA GLY A 121 0.71 -6.47 -10.35
C GLY A 121 1.93 -5.73 -9.79
N GLY A 122 2.23 -4.54 -10.31
CA GLY A 122 3.34 -3.72 -9.84
C GLY A 122 3.35 -2.32 -10.43
N VAL A 123 4.42 -1.57 -10.18
CA VAL A 123 4.61 -0.19 -10.65
C VAL A 123 6.06 0.11 -10.99
N THR A 124 6.28 1.06 -11.90
CA THR A 124 7.59 1.68 -12.15
C THR A 124 7.57 3.14 -11.66
N PRO A 125 8.29 3.49 -10.58
CA PRO A 125 8.35 4.87 -10.11
C PRO A 125 9.06 5.79 -11.11
N ALA A 126 8.54 6.99 -11.30
CA ALA A 126 9.12 8.01 -12.18
C ALA A 126 9.96 9.06 -11.44
N ARG A 127 9.82 9.16 -10.11
CA ARG A 127 10.46 10.19 -9.28
C ARG A 127 10.86 9.64 -7.91
N THR A 128 11.90 10.22 -7.32
CA THR A 128 12.26 9.94 -5.92
C THR A 128 11.27 10.59 -4.97
N GLY A 129 11.04 9.97 -3.83
CA GLY A 129 10.17 10.54 -2.81
C GLY A 129 9.83 9.55 -1.70
N ARG A 130 8.92 9.96 -0.84
CA ARG A 130 8.35 9.12 0.23
C ARG A 130 6.85 9.04 0.02
N PHE A 131 6.30 7.89 0.33
CA PHE A 131 4.87 7.62 0.30
C PHE A 131 4.57 6.50 1.31
N ARG A 132 3.30 6.16 1.44
CA ARG A 132 2.86 5.05 2.28
C ARG A 132 2.04 4.08 1.44
N PHE A 133 2.17 2.80 1.76
CA PHE A 133 1.19 1.80 1.40
C PHE A 133 0.15 1.68 2.51
N HIS A 134 -1.04 1.27 2.13
CA HIS A 134 -2.10 0.88 3.03
C HIS A 134 -2.61 -0.49 2.58
N ALA A 135 -2.58 -1.46 3.47
CA ALA A 135 -3.19 -2.76 3.26
C ALA A 135 -4.36 -2.91 4.22
N ARG A 136 -5.53 -3.30 3.71
CA ARG A 136 -6.74 -3.51 4.53
C ARG A 136 -7.48 -4.76 4.11
N THR A 137 -8.15 -5.41 5.05
CA THR A 137 -8.99 -6.57 4.73
C THR A 137 -10.16 -6.20 3.81
N ILE A 138 -10.50 -7.10 2.89
CA ILE A 138 -11.62 -6.90 1.94
C ILE A 138 -12.94 -7.40 2.50
N CYS A 139 -12.91 -8.43 3.35
CA CYS A 139 -14.13 -9.09 3.81
C CYS A 139 -14.93 -8.20 4.77
N PRO A 140 -16.27 -8.11 4.62
CA PRO A 140 -17.10 -7.14 5.35
C PRO A 140 -17.03 -7.21 6.89
N GLU A 141 -16.78 -8.40 7.45
CA GLU A 141 -16.73 -8.63 8.90
C GLU A 141 -15.32 -8.49 9.50
N THR A 142 -14.34 -8.13 8.65
CA THR A 142 -12.95 -7.94 9.05
C THR A 142 -12.54 -6.49 8.86
N SER A 143 -11.99 -5.86 9.90
CA SER A 143 -11.58 -4.45 9.87
C SER A 143 -10.11 -4.24 10.23
N ALA A 144 -9.23 -5.17 9.84
CA ALA A 144 -7.80 -5.03 10.09
C ALA A 144 -7.13 -4.29 8.94
N ASP A 145 -6.31 -3.30 9.28
CA ASP A 145 -5.49 -2.56 8.33
C ASP A 145 -4.07 -2.34 8.86
N VAL A 146 -3.18 -1.95 7.95
CA VAL A 146 -1.84 -1.47 8.28
C VAL A 146 -1.41 -0.43 7.25
N VAL A 147 -0.94 0.72 7.73
CA VAL A 147 -0.27 1.75 6.93
C VAL A 147 1.22 1.68 7.19
N PHE A 148 2.04 1.59 6.15
CA PHE A 148 3.48 1.43 6.28
C PHE A 148 4.26 2.29 5.28
N PRO A 149 5.43 2.83 5.70
CA PRO A 149 6.20 3.76 4.89
C PRO A 149 6.98 3.05 3.79
N ALA A 150 7.11 3.73 2.65
CA ALA A 150 7.97 3.33 1.55
C ALA A 150 8.76 4.53 1.01
N VAL A 151 9.89 4.24 0.35
CA VAL A 151 10.76 5.27 -0.23
C VAL A 151 11.15 4.91 -1.66
N VAL A 152 11.10 5.88 -2.55
CA VAL A 152 11.64 5.77 -3.90
C VAL A 152 12.99 6.48 -3.96
N ARG A 153 14.03 5.78 -4.42
CA ARG A 153 15.40 6.28 -4.51
C ARG A 153 15.93 6.24 -5.95
N LYS A 154 17.01 6.97 -6.20
CA LYS A 154 17.90 6.67 -7.32
C LYS A 154 18.76 5.47 -6.92
N ARG A 155 19.22 4.72 -7.92
CA ARG A 155 20.19 3.65 -7.72
C ARG A 155 21.56 4.21 -7.34
#